data_AF-A0A962GEG9-F1
#
_entry.id   AF-A0A962GEG9-F1
#
_cell.length_a   1.000
_cell.length_b   1.000
_cell.length_c   1.000
_cell.angle_alpha   90.00
_cell.angle_beta   90.00
_cell.angle_gamma   90.00
#
_symmetry.space_group_name_H-M   'P 1'
#
loop_
_entity.id
_entity.type
_entity.pdbx_description
1 polymer ?
#
loop_
_entity_poly.entity_id
_entity_poly.type
_entity_poly.pdbx_seq_one_letter_code
_entity_poly.pdbx_strand_id
1 'polypeptide(L)'
;MADSGDWQLLDTYETKKFIKEVSDPAFGGLFDGPGYDLWTRDLQFLDGYGHYLLCNKGTFPYFALHYISNGEDHFYLDGSEHPLELLIRHGCLCLDKDNVMDYIGFHSDVTFYPYRKVKFIIDPSKTPYSGASAMGHHFKTLKHHAKFDLHESAEDACFYVHMPLLYNGETVGGYVQVMKSGQINILEPVKIPLMDGKREHAPLDYDHLHEKDLLAQNLDILMQSEEGKRLWETIKSYNGELKFVSGVGSNGLAIASRSTGYIVAPENIETCSPYQIITMIGVLREMELMLMGKKRPDPHGELHEVLEQHLIINLEILLEICIIGDELASAGHEDILRKFKESGFGDFYSGYKNEVSGEDLVRIAARIFELKVIEE
;
A
#
# COMPACT_ATOMS: atom_id res chain seq x y z
N MET A 1 -9.53 6.30 -0.05
CA MET A 1 -9.78 6.66 -1.45
C MET A 1 -9.16 8.02 -1.70
N ALA A 2 -8.25 8.12 -2.67
CA ALA A 2 -7.71 9.40 -3.12
C ALA A 2 -8.86 10.20 -3.75
N ASP A 3 -8.87 11.52 -3.54
CA ASP A 3 -9.81 12.41 -4.21
C ASP A 3 -9.59 12.25 -5.71
N SER A 4 -10.62 11.85 -6.46
CA SER A 4 -10.51 11.33 -7.83
C SER A 4 -10.28 12.43 -8.88
N GLY A 5 -9.83 13.63 -8.47
CA GLY A 5 -9.70 14.79 -9.35
C GLY A 5 -8.54 14.70 -10.33
N ASP A 6 -7.41 14.11 -9.92
CA ASP A 6 -6.13 14.29 -10.63
C ASP A 6 -5.54 13.01 -11.24
N TRP A 7 -6.17 11.85 -11.00
CA TRP A 7 -5.69 10.58 -11.54
C TRP A 7 -6.33 10.27 -12.90
N GLN A 8 -5.49 10.04 -13.90
CA GLN A 8 -5.89 9.63 -15.23
C GLN A 8 -5.56 8.15 -15.45
N LEU A 9 -6.56 7.35 -15.84
CA LEU A 9 -6.34 5.98 -16.30
C LEU A 9 -5.75 6.03 -17.72
N LEU A 10 -4.62 5.35 -17.92
CA LEU A 10 -3.98 5.18 -19.22
C LEU A 10 -4.55 3.97 -19.96
N ASP A 11 -4.41 3.98 -21.29
CA ASP A 11 -4.98 2.90 -22.09
C ASP A 11 -4.16 1.60 -22.00
N THR A 12 -4.69 0.51 -22.56
CA THR A 12 -4.03 -0.79 -22.56
C THR A 12 -2.70 -0.79 -23.31
N TYR A 13 -2.53 0.04 -24.34
CA TYR A 13 -1.29 0.13 -25.10
C TYR A 13 -0.19 0.81 -24.27
N GLU A 14 -0.50 1.96 -23.66
CA GLU A 14 0.38 2.69 -22.76
C GLU A 14 0.77 1.82 -21.55
N THR A 15 -0.20 1.11 -20.96
CA THR A 15 0.04 0.19 -19.85
C THR A 15 1.03 -0.91 -20.23
N LYS A 16 0.82 -1.58 -21.38
CA LYS A 16 1.74 -2.63 -21.86
C LYS A 16 3.13 -2.09 -22.19
N LYS A 17 3.21 -0.89 -22.76
CA LYS A 17 4.48 -0.22 -23.03
C LYS A 17 5.24 0.05 -21.73
N PHE A 18 4.56 0.66 -20.75
CA PHE A 18 5.15 0.97 -19.45
C PHE A 18 5.63 -0.28 -18.72
N ILE A 19 4.81 -1.34 -18.66
CA ILE A 19 5.19 -2.62 -18.05
C ILE A 19 6.49 -3.17 -18.67
N LYS A 20 6.63 -3.09 -19.99
CA LYS A 20 7.84 -3.55 -20.69
C LYS A 20 9.08 -2.74 -20.32
N GLU A 21 8.91 -1.46 -20.00
CA GLU A 21 10.01 -0.55 -19.65
C GLU A 21 10.46 -0.73 -18.19
N VAL A 22 9.53 -1.04 -17.28
CA VAL A 22 9.83 -1.25 -15.85
C VAL A 22 10.06 -2.71 -15.48
N SER A 23 9.77 -3.67 -16.37
CA SER A 23 9.90 -5.09 -16.04
C SER A 23 11.35 -5.51 -15.81
N ASP A 24 11.63 -6.08 -14.65
CA ASP A 24 12.90 -6.74 -14.36
C ASP A 24 12.78 -8.26 -14.62
N PRO A 25 13.71 -8.90 -15.35
CA PRO A 25 13.67 -10.36 -15.59
C PRO A 25 13.64 -11.23 -14.33
N ALA A 26 14.35 -10.84 -13.26
CA ALA A 26 14.34 -11.54 -11.98
C ALA A 26 12.98 -11.46 -11.29
N PHE A 27 12.24 -10.38 -11.55
CA PHE A 27 10.89 -10.12 -11.04
C PHE A 27 9.79 -10.21 -12.09
N GLY A 28 10.05 -10.87 -13.24
CA GLY A 28 9.09 -10.93 -14.35
C GLY A 28 7.72 -11.45 -13.93
N GLY A 29 7.65 -12.29 -12.89
CA GLY A 29 6.41 -12.75 -12.28
C GLY A 29 5.50 -11.61 -11.80
N LEU A 30 6.04 -10.51 -11.26
CA LEU A 30 5.26 -9.33 -10.86
C LEU A 30 4.46 -8.75 -12.02
N PHE A 31 4.91 -8.93 -13.25
CA PHE A 31 4.29 -8.35 -14.45
C PHE A 31 3.50 -9.37 -15.27
N ASP A 32 3.53 -10.65 -14.88
CA ASP A 32 2.79 -11.76 -15.52
C ASP A 32 1.31 -11.83 -15.04
N GLY A 33 0.90 -10.95 -14.12
CA GLY A 33 -0.43 -10.91 -13.52
C GLY A 33 -1.55 -10.45 -14.47
N PRO A 34 -2.82 -10.80 -14.18
CA PRO A 34 -3.95 -10.38 -14.99
C PRO A 34 -4.28 -8.90 -14.77
N GLY A 35 -4.56 -8.17 -15.86
CA GLY A 35 -5.37 -6.94 -15.84
C GLY A 35 -4.81 -5.79 -15.03
N TYR A 36 -3.58 -5.41 -15.31
CA TYR A 36 -3.05 -4.17 -14.77
C TYR A 36 -3.77 -2.95 -15.33
N ASP A 37 -4.16 -2.08 -14.42
CA ASP A 37 -4.49 -0.69 -14.71
C ASP A 37 -3.28 0.18 -14.40
N LEU A 38 -2.93 1.06 -15.32
CA LEU A 38 -1.92 2.09 -15.10
C LEU A 38 -2.61 3.44 -14.94
N TRP A 39 -2.47 4.03 -13.77
CA TRP A 39 -2.95 5.37 -13.48
C TRP A 39 -1.77 6.33 -13.43
N THR A 40 -1.96 7.56 -13.89
CA THR A 40 -0.96 8.63 -13.77
C THR A 40 -1.57 9.90 -13.18
N ARG A 41 -0.74 10.71 -12.54
CA ARG A 41 -1.05 12.09 -12.17
C ARG A 41 0.21 12.94 -12.26
N ASP A 42 0.05 14.21 -12.61
CA ASP A 42 1.17 15.14 -12.67
C ASP A 42 1.68 15.50 -11.27
N LEU A 43 2.99 15.72 -11.15
CA LEU A 43 3.62 16.19 -9.92
C LEU A 43 4.12 17.61 -10.14
N GLN A 44 3.37 18.61 -9.68
CA GLN A 44 3.70 20.04 -9.92
C GLN A 44 5.06 20.48 -9.35
N PHE A 45 5.64 19.69 -8.45
CA PHE A 45 6.95 19.94 -7.86
C PHE A 45 8.11 19.19 -8.54
N LEU A 46 7.85 18.29 -9.50
CA LEU A 46 8.87 17.59 -10.29
C LEU A 46 8.69 17.86 -11.79
N ASP A 47 9.58 18.68 -12.36
CA ASP A 47 9.48 19.12 -13.75
C ASP A 47 9.56 17.93 -14.73
N GLY A 48 8.51 17.74 -15.52
CA GLY A 48 8.40 16.67 -16.51
C GLY A 48 8.11 15.27 -15.96
N TYR A 49 7.95 15.09 -14.65
CA TYR A 49 7.65 13.78 -14.05
C TYR A 49 6.21 13.70 -13.52
N GLY A 50 5.60 12.53 -13.71
CA GLY A 50 4.32 12.15 -13.11
C GLY A 50 4.48 11.00 -12.12
N HIS A 51 3.47 10.83 -11.26
CA HIS A 51 3.33 9.66 -10.40
C HIS A 51 2.46 8.63 -11.10
N TYR A 52 3.04 7.44 -11.33
CA TYR A 52 2.38 6.31 -11.97
C TYR A 52 2.06 5.25 -10.92
N LEU A 53 0.84 4.72 -10.97
CA LEU A 53 0.36 3.63 -10.14
C LEU A 53 -0.05 2.47 -11.06
N LEU A 54 0.76 1.40 -11.04
CA LEU A 54 0.45 0.14 -11.70
C LEU A 54 -0.24 -0.77 -10.69
N CYS A 55 -1.48 -1.19 -10.96
CA CYS A 55 -2.27 -1.88 -9.94
C CYS A 55 -3.34 -2.81 -10.50
N ASN A 56 -3.88 -3.69 -9.66
CA ASN A 56 -4.99 -4.60 -9.99
C ASN A 56 -6.14 -4.48 -8.97
N LYS A 57 -6.78 -3.30 -8.89
CA LYS A 57 -7.77 -2.96 -7.85
C LYS A 57 -8.97 -3.91 -7.74
N GLY A 58 -9.27 -4.69 -8.78
CA GLY A 58 -10.35 -5.68 -8.77
C GLY A 58 -10.04 -7.00 -8.04
N THR A 59 -8.83 -7.20 -7.53
CA THR A 59 -8.44 -8.42 -6.81
C THR A 59 -8.13 -8.14 -5.35
N PHE A 60 -8.42 -9.14 -4.50
CA PHE A 60 -7.88 -9.22 -3.15
C PHE A 60 -7.00 -10.47 -3.04
N PRO A 61 -5.76 -10.40 -2.52
CA PRO A 61 -5.07 -9.19 -2.09
C PRO A 61 -4.90 -8.21 -3.26
N TYR A 62 -5.02 -6.92 -2.93
CA TYR A 62 -4.71 -5.86 -3.89
C TYR A 62 -3.21 -5.83 -4.10
N PHE A 63 -2.76 -5.52 -5.31
CA PHE A 63 -1.37 -5.29 -5.63
C PHE A 63 -1.18 -3.93 -6.31
N ALA A 64 -0.14 -3.24 -5.88
CA ALA A 64 0.24 -1.94 -6.40
C ALA A 64 1.74 -1.72 -6.38
N LEU A 65 2.24 -1.22 -7.51
CA LEU A 65 3.58 -0.70 -7.68
C LEU A 65 3.48 0.78 -8.05
N HIS A 66 4.26 1.60 -7.36
CA HIS A 66 4.28 3.03 -7.54
C HIS A 66 5.58 3.46 -8.22
N TYR A 67 5.51 4.41 -9.13
CA TYR A 67 6.66 4.91 -9.88
C TYR A 67 6.60 6.41 -10.05
N ILE A 68 7.76 7.05 -10.17
CA ILE A 68 7.87 8.40 -10.74
C ILE A 68 8.50 8.26 -12.12
N SER A 69 7.87 8.85 -13.14
CA SER A 69 8.35 8.71 -14.52
C SER A 69 8.04 9.93 -15.39
N ASN A 70 8.92 10.21 -16.35
CA ASN A 70 8.75 11.17 -17.43
C ASN A 70 8.48 10.49 -18.80
N GLY A 71 8.29 9.17 -18.80
CA GLY A 71 8.11 8.33 -20.00
C GLY A 71 9.40 7.81 -20.64
N GLU A 72 10.58 8.21 -20.16
CA GLU A 72 11.89 7.67 -20.56
C GLU A 72 12.65 7.10 -19.36
N ASP A 73 12.67 7.84 -18.26
CA ASP A 73 13.21 7.42 -16.96
C ASP A 73 12.07 6.95 -16.05
N HIS A 74 12.33 5.87 -15.32
CA HIS A 74 11.39 5.28 -14.38
C HIS A 74 12.08 5.01 -13.05
N PHE A 75 11.51 5.55 -11.97
CA PHE A 75 12.00 5.38 -10.61
C PHE A 75 10.93 4.66 -9.81
N TYR A 76 11.23 3.44 -9.37
CA TYR A 76 10.33 2.66 -8.53
C TYR A 76 10.29 3.23 -7.11
N LEU A 77 9.08 3.39 -6.55
CA LEU A 77 8.87 3.83 -5.17
C LEU A 77 8.82 2.60 -4.25
N ASP A 78 9.97 2.30 -3.67
CA ASP A 78 10.26 1.20 -2.75
C ASP A 78 9.71 1.39 -1.32
N GLY A 79 9.08 2.53 -1.05
CA GLY A 79 8.62 2.90 0.29
C GLY A 79 9.67 3.60 1.16
N SER A 80 10.86 3.87 0.61
CA SER A 80 11.89 4.73 1.21
C SER A 80 11.92 6.11 0.55
N GLU A 81 12.76 7.00 1.09
CA GLU A 81 13.06 8.31 0.52
C GLU A 81 13.98 8.27 -0.72
N HIS A 82 14.69 7.16 -0.96
CA HIS A 82 15.80 7.16 -1.92
C HIS A 82 15.38 7.49 -3.36
N PRO A 83 14.25 6.98 -3.89
CA PRO A 83 13.82 7.34 -5.25
C PRO A 83 13.60 8.84 -5.41
N LEU A 84 13.08 9.51 -4.38
CA LEU A 84 12.95 10.96 -4.34
C LEU A 84 14.31 11.66 -4.26
N GLU A 85 15.23 11.17 -3.42
CA GLU A 85 16.58 11.73 -3.35
C GLU A 85 17.33 11.65 -4.68
N LEU A 86 17.16 10.57 -5.45
CA LEU A 86 17.73 10.42 -6.79
C LEU A 86 17.21 11.51 -7.73
N LEU A 87 15.89 11.67 -7.82
CA LEU A 87 15.25 12.70 -8.66
C LEU A 87 15.67 14.12 -8.27
N ILE A 88 15.82 14.39 -6.97
CA ILE A 88 16.35 15.65 -6.46
C ILE A 88 17.76 15.91 -6.97
N ARG A 89 18.65 14.89 -6.94
CA ARG A 89 20.03 15.00 -7.45
C ARG A 89 20.07 15.22 -8.96
N HIS A 90 19.05 14.78 -9.70
CA HIS A 90 18.89 15.07 -11.13
C HIS A 90 18.43 16.52 -11.40
N GLY A 91 18.07 17.29 -10.37
CA GLY A 91 17.71 18.70 -10.50
C GLY A 91 16.27 18.93 -10.97
N CYS A 92 15.41 17.91 -10.91
CA CYS A 92 14.02 18.00 -11.39
C CYS A 92 13.07 18.63 -10.37
N LEU A 93 13.49 18.76 -9.11
CA LEU A 93 12.65 19.33 -8.04
C LEU A 93 12.61 20.87 -8.13
N CYS A 94 11.40 21.42 -8.22
CA CYS A 94 11.16 22.85 -8.11
C CYS A 94 10.07 23.12 -7.06
N LEU A 95 10.46 23.71 -5.93
CA LEU A 95 9.54 24.04 -4.84
C LEU A 95 9.27 25.54 -4.74
N ASP A 96 7.99 25.87 -4.60
CA ASP A 96 7.48 27.21 -4.31
C ASP A 96 6.36 27.16 -3.25
N LYS A 97 5.74 28.30 -2.97
CA LYS A 97 4.66 28.39 -1.98
C LYS A 97 3.39 27.65 -2.39
N ASP A 98 3.19 27.42 -3.68
CA ASP A 98 1.97 26.85 -4.22
C ASP A 98 2.03 25.32 -4.21
N ASN A 99 3.22 24.72 -4.38
CA ASN A 99 3.38 23.26 -4.50
C ASN A 99 4.08 22.57 -3.30
N VAL A 100 4.65 23.30 -2.32
CA VAL A 100 5.38 22.69 -1.19
C VAL A 100 4.51 21.77 -0.33
N MET A 101 3.22 22.08 -0.18
CA MET A 101 2.30 21.23 0.59
C MET A 101 2.00 19.91 -0.13
N ASP A 102 1.91 19.95 -1.46
CA ASP A 102 1.72 18.74 -2.28
C ASP A 102 2.95 17.86 -2.24
N TYR A 103 4.15 18.45 -2.22
CA TYR A 103 5.41 17.72 -2.02
C TYR A 103 5.47 17.01 -0.66
N ILE A 104 5.11 17.70 0.44
CA ILE A 104 5.05 17.07 1.78
C ILE A 104 4.02 15.93 1.79
N GLY A 105 2.84 16.16 1.20
CA GLY A 105 1.79 15.15 1.11
C GLY A 105 2.23 13.93 0.34
N PHE A 106 2.80 14.14 -0.85
CA PHE A 106 3.36 13.08 -1.67
C PHE A 106 4.43 12.29 -0.91
N HIS A 107 5.41 12.96 -0.31
CA HIS A 107 6.44 12.32 0.51
C HIS A 107 5.81 11.49 1.64
N SER A 108 4.79 12.01 2.33
CA SER A 108 4.09 11.29 3.40
C SER A 108 3.35 10.04 2.92
N ASP A 109 2.90 10.03 1.67
CA ASP A 109 2.13 8.92 1.09
C ASP A 109 3.04 7.80 0.59
N VAL A 110 4.21 8.14 0.03
CA VAL A 110 5.09 7.17 -0.64
C VAL A 110 6.28 6.71 0.20
N THR A 111 6.58 7.39 1.32
CA THR A 111 7.67 7.00 2.22
C THR A 111 7.14 6.45 3.54
N PHE A 112 7.83 5.46 4.10
CA PHE A 112 7.48 4.86 5.37
C PHE A 112 8.66 4.91 6.35
N TYR A 113 8.38 5.33 7.59
CA TYR A 113 9.37 5.39 8.67
C TYR A 113 8.84 4.70 9.93
N PRO A 114 9.11 3.39 10.12
CA PRO A 114 8.58 2.65 11.26
C PRO A 114 9.06 3.22 12.59
N TYR A 115 10.33 3.61 12.65
CA TYR A 115 10.95 4.12 13.87
C TYR A 115 10.56 5.55 14.23
N ARG A 116 10.03 6.33 13.28
CA ARG A 116 9.90 7.77 13.45
C ARG A 116 8.56 8.19 14.02
N LYS A 117 7.56 7.28 14.09
CA LYS A 117 6.23 7.50 14.70
C LYS A 117 5.60 8.86 14.38
N VAL A 118 5.98 9.49 13.26
CA VAL A 118 5.48 10.77 12.78
C VAL A 118 4.78 10.52 11.45
N LYS A 119 3.55 11.02 11.31
CA LYS A 119 2.88 11.17 10.02
C LYS A 119 2.37 12.60 9.87
N PHE A 120 2.50 13.15 8.67
CA PHE A 120 1.91 14.45 8.35
C PHE A 120 0.40 14.30 8.24
N ILE A 121 -0.35 15.26 8.77
CA ILE A 121 -1.80 15.31 8.61
C ILE A 121 -2.13 16.44 7.63
N ILE A 122 -2.12 16.12 6.34
CA ILE A 122 -2.46 17.06 5.26
C ILE A 122 -3.98 17.24 5.18
N ASP A 123 -4.70 16.12 5.24
CA ASP A 123 -6.16 16.08 5.14
C ASP A 123 -6.73 15.37 6.39
N PRO A 124 -7.42 16.09 7.29
CA PRO A 124 -8.03 15.52 8.49
C PRO A 124 -9.01 14.40 8.18
N SER A 125 -9.69 14.45 7.02
CA SER A 125 -10.65 13.43 6.62
C SER A 125 -10.00 12.11 6.25
N LYS A 126 -8.72 12.14 5.85
CA LYS A 126 -7.91 10.97 5.48
C LYS A 126 -7.01 10.48 6.61
N THR A 127 -7.20 10.99 7.82
CA THR A 127 -6.42 10.54 8.97
C THR A 127 -6.74 9.09 9.33
N PRO A 128 -5.74 8.29 9.75
CA PRO A 128 -5.91 6.86 10.02
C PRO A 128 -6.60 6.58 11.37
N TYR A 129 -7.41 7.51 11.89
CA TYR A 129 -8.10 7.30 13.15
C TYR A 129 -9.38 6.47 12.93
N SER A 130 -9.35 5.21 13.37
CA SER A 130 -10.51 4.31 13.42
C SER A 130 -11.00 4.13 14.87
N GLY A 131 -12.30 3.85 15.04
CA GLY A 131 -12.90 3.45 16.34
C GLY A 131 -13.37 4.59 17.26
N ALA A 132 -13.81 4.24 18.48
CA ALA A 132 -14.47 5.18 19.42
C ALA A 132 -13.56 6.32 19.92
N SER A 133 -12.23 6.14 19.88
CA SER A 133 -11.24 7.20 20.17
C SER A 133 -11.06 8.17 18.99
N ALA A 134 -11.48 7.80 17.78
CA ALA A 134 -11.28 8.58 16.57
C ALA A 134 -11.95 9.95 16.64
N MET A 135 -13.12 10.07 17.27
CA MET A 135 -13.76 11.38 17.43
C MET A 135 -12.91 12.35 18.26
N GLY A 136 -12.29 11.88 19.35
CA GLY A 136 -11.41 12.71 20.18
C GLY A 136 -10.17 13.18 19.42
N HIS A 137 -9.55 12.29 18.64
CA HIS A 137 -8.43 12.63 17.77
C HIS A 137 -8.84 13.53 16.60
N HIS A 138 -10.01 13.32 16.03
CA HIS A 138 -10.57 14.13 14.97
C HIS A 138 -10.81 15.57 15.45
N PHE A 139 -11.40 15.78 16.64
CA PHE A 139 -11.55 17.12 17.22
C PHE A 139 -10.21 17.78 17.54
N LYS A 140 -9.23 17.03 18.05
CA LYS A 140 -7.85 17.56 18.22
C LYS A 140 -7.23 17.93 16.88
N THR A 141 -7.42 17.11 15.86
CA THR A 141 -6.94 17.37 14.49
C THR A 141 -7.59 18.63 13.95
N LEU A 142 -8.90 18.77 14.01
CA LEU A 142 -9.61 19.99 13.60
C LEU A 142 -9.17 21.23 14.39
N LYS A 143 -8.87 21.08 15.69
CA LYS A 143 -8.33 22.16 16.51
C LYS A 143 -6.95 22.63 16.02
N HIS A 144 -6.11 21.69 15.57
CA HIS A 144 -4.76 21.98 15.05
C HIS A 144 -4.73 22.28 13.54
N HIS A 145 -5.76 21.89 12.79
CA HIS A 145 -5.88 22.09 11.34
C HIS A 145 -6.44 23.48 10.99
N ALA A 146 -6.35 24.45 11.89
CA ALA A 146 -6.73 25.83 11.63
C ALA A 146 -5.74 26.50 10.66
N LYS A 147 -5.78 26.10 9.38
CA LYS A 147 -4.90 26.50 8.26
C LYS A 147 -3.42 26.28 8.51
N PHE A 148 -2.74 25.61 7.58
CA PHE A 148 -1.28 25.55 7.59
C PHE A 148 -0.73 26.97 7.56
N ASP A 149 0.22 27.28 8.46
CA ASP A 149 0.97 28.53 8.39
C ASP A 149 2.27 28.26 7.64
N LEU A 150 2.41 28.85 6.46
CA LEU A 150 3.50 28.64 5.53
C LEU A 150 4.28 29.94 5.35
N HIS A 151 5.56 29.91 5.73
CA HIS A 151 6.49 31.03 5.59
C HIS A 151 7.71 30.62 4.76
N GLU A 152 7.94 31.30 3.63
CA GLU A 152 9.17 31.11 2.83
C GLU A 152 10.29 32.00 3.38
N SER A 153 11.45 31.40 3.67
CA SER A 153 12.70 32.11 3.95
C SER A 153 13.58 32.08 2.70
N ALA A 154 13.69 33.23 2.02
CA ALA A 154 14.57 33.37 0.87
C ALA A 154 16.06 33.29 1.25
N GLU A 155 16.43 33.74 2.45
CA GLU A 155 17.80 33.68 2.98
C GLU A 155 18.26 32.24 3.19
N ASP A 156 17.39 31.41 3.78
CA ASP A 156 17.69 30.01 4.08
C ASP A 156 17.33 29.05 2.92
N ALA A 157 16.78 29.58 1.83
CA ALA A 157 16.23 28.82 0.70
C ALA A 157 15.31 27.67 1.15
N CYS A 158 14.35 27.97 2.04
CA CYS A 158 13.45 26.97 2.61
C CYS A 158 12.05 27.52 2.89
N PHE A 159 11.15 26.60 3.23
CA PHE A 159 9.80 26.86 3.70
C PHE A 159 9.67 26.36 5.13
N TYR A 160 9.06 27.16 5.99
CA TYR A 160 8.66 26.78 7.33
C TYR A 160 7.15 26.57 7.35
N VAL A 161 6.73 25.40 7.81
CA VAL A 161 5.34 24.97 7.82
C VAL A 161 4.94 24.60 9.24
N HIS A 162 3.93 25.29 9.78
CA HIS A 162 3.22 24.83 10.96
C HIS A 162 2.03 23.96 10.54
N MET A 163 2.04 22.70 10.98
CA MET A 163 1.02 21.73 10.59
C MET A 163 0.76 20.67 11.67
N PRO A 164 -0.44 20.07 11.73
CA PRO A 164 -0.69 18.91 12.58
C PRO A 164 0.14 17.70 12.14
N LEU A 165 0.74 17.03 13.12
CA LEU A 165 1.46 15.77 12.98
C LEU A 165 0.81 14.72 13.89
N LEU A 166 0.78 13.47 13.45
CA LEU A 166 0.55 12.33 14.33
C LEU A 166 1.89 11.88 14.89
N TYR A 167 2.15 12.12 16.17
CA TYR A 167 3.37 11.71 16.87
C TYR A 167 3.05 10.79 18.05
N ASN A 168 3.65 9.60 18.11
CA ASN A 168 3.41 8.61 19.18
C ASN A 168 1.92 8.25 19.39
N GLY A 169 1.12 8.27 18.33
CA GLY A 169 -0.32 8.00 18.42
C GLY A 169 -1.18 9.22 18.80
N GLU A 170 -0.57 10.38 19.06
CA GLU A 170 -1.27 11.62 19.40
C GLU A 170 -1.14 12.68 18.29
N THR A 171 -2.20 13.48 18.11
CA THR A 171 -2.13 14.66 17.24
C THR A 171 -1.46 15.80 17.99
N VAL A 172 -0.39 16.35 17.42
CA VAL A 172 0.36 17.48 17.98
C VAL A 172 0.58 18.56 16.91
N GLY A 173 0.91 19.78 17.34
CA GLY A 173 1.42 20.80 16.42
C GLY A 173 2.86 20.47 16.03
N GLY A 174 3.15 20.52 14.74
CA GLY A 174 4.49 20.35 14.18
C GLY A 174 5.02 21.64 13.59
N TYR A 175 6.33 21.79 13.66
CA TYR A 175 7.07 22.82 12.94
C TYR A 175 8.05 22.12 12.00
N VAL A 176 7.85 22.29 10.70
CA VAL A 176 8.53 21.52 9.65
C VAL A 176 9.27 22.51 8.74
N GLN A 177 10.54 22.23 8.48
CA GLN A 177 11.33 22.95 7.50
C GLN A 177 11.45 22.10 6.24
N VAL A 178 11.12 22.66 5.08
CA VAL A 178 11.32 22.05 3.78
C VAL A 178 12.31 22.89 2.99
N MET A 179 13.51 22.37 2.76
CA MET A 179 14.53 23.03 1.94
C MET A 179 14.09 23.03 0.47
N LYS A 180 14.48 24.04 -0.32
CA LYS A 180 14.29 24.00 -1.79
C LYS A 180 15.03 22.85 -2.47
N SER A 181 16.00 22.26 -1.80
CA SER A 181 16.66 21.01 -2.18
C SER A 181 15.83 19.75 -1.88
N GLY A 182 14.61 19.88 -1.36
CA GLY A 182 13.71 18.75 -1.05
C GLY A 182 13.89 18.13 0.33
N GLN A 183 14.96 18.46 1.06
CA GLN A 183 15.15 17.94 2.41
C GLN A 183 14.03 18.40 3.35
N ILE A 184 13.37 17.44 4.01
CA ILE A 184 12.33 17.71 5.01
C ILE A 184 12.92 17.48 6.41
N ASN A 185 12.86 18.49 7.26
CA ASN A 185 13.28 18.43 8.65
C ASN A 185 12.09 18.74 9.56
N ILE A 186 11.72 17.79 10.42
CA ILE A 186 10.81 18.09 11.53
C ILE A 186 11.65 18.77 12.60
N LEU A 187 11.27 19.98 13.00
CA LEU A 187 11.95 20.77 14.04
C LEU A 187 11.24 20.62 15.39
N GLU A 188 9.92 20.47 15.37
CA GLU A 188 9.06 20.17 16.53
C GLU A 188 7.97 19.15 16.13
N PRO A 189 7.59 18.21 17.02
CA PRO A 189 8.01 18.07 18.43
C PRO A 189 9.36 17.36 18.61
N VAL A 190 9.94 16.83 17.53
CA VAL A 190 11.17 16.05 17.55
C VAL A 190 12.05 16.44 16.37
N LYS A 191 13.35 16.60 16.61
CA LYS A 191 14.30 17.02 15.58
C LYS A 191 14.72 15.83 14.73
N ILE A 192 14.10 15.66 13.57
CA ILE A 192 14.33 14.51 12.68
C ILE A 192 14.47 14.97 11.23
N PRO A 193 15.61 14.70 10.56
CA PRO A 193 15.72 14.81 9.11
C PRO A 193 15.07 13.59 8.46
N LEU A 194 14.16 13.80 7.50
CA LEU A 194 13.47 12.71 6.79
C LEU A 194 14.25 12.12 5.63
N MET A 195 15.32 12.78 5.19
CA MET A 195 16.21 12.31 4.13
C MET A 195 17.61 12.07 4.71
N ASP A 196 18.23 10.96 4.34
CA ASP A 196 19.54 10.56 4.86
C ASP A 196 20.69 10.85 3.89
N GLY A 197 20.42 10.95 2.58
CA GLY A 197 21.37 11.30 1.54
C GLY A 197 22.50 10.29 1.32
N LYS A 198 22.45 9.10 1.93
CA LYS A 198 23.64 8.24 2.11
C LYS A 198 23.67 7.01 1.24
N ARG A 199 22.54 6.57 0.68
CA ARG A 199 22.49 5.33 -0.10
C ARG A 199 22.70 5.58 -1.59
N GLU A 200 23.40 4.64 -2.23
CA GLU A 200 23.34 4.44 -3.68
C GLU A 200 22.19 3.47 -3.94
N HIS A 201 21.31 3.81 -4.88
CA HIS A 201 20.10 3.03 -5.16
C HIS A 201 19.93 2.90 -6.67
N ALA A 202 19.59 1.70 -7.14
CA ALA A 202 19.27 1.47 -8.54
C ALA A 202 17.82 1.94 -8.82
N PRO A 203 17.49 2.59 -9.94
CA PRO A 203 16.14 3.11 -10.19
C PRO A 203 15.01 2.07 -10.12
N LEU A 204 15.32 0.79 -10.38
CA LEU A 204 14.37 -0.34 -10.40
C LEU A 204 14.88 -1.47 -9.50
N ASP A 205 15.00 -1.21 -8.20
CA ASP A 205 15.32 -2.24 -7.21
C ASP A 205 14.04 -2.71 -6.51
N TYR A 206 13.68 -3.97 -6.70
CA TYR A 206 12.49 -4.58 -6.09
C TYR A 206 12.85 -5.46 -4.87
N ASP A 207 14.13 -5.76 -4.65
CA ASP A 207 14.56 -6.62 -3.55
C ASP A 207 14.28 -5.93 -2.21
N HIS A 208 13.63 -6.63 -1.29
CA HIS A 208 13.46 -6.13 0.06
C HIS A 208 14.67 -6.48 0.92
N LEU A 209 15.38 -5.47 1.45
CA LEU A 209 16.60 -5.67 2.24
C LEU A 209 16.43 -6.66 3.40
N HIS A 210 15.27 -6.63 4.04
CA HIS A 210 14.89 -7.50 5.16
C HIS A 210 14.00 -8.69 4.79
N GLU A 211 13.92 -9.09 3.51
CA GLU A 211 12.98 -10.13 3.03
C GLU A 211 12.98 -11.39 3.90
N LYS A 212 14.16 -11.97 4.17
CA LYS A 212 14.29 -13.24 4.89
C LYS A 212 13.79 -13.14 6.33
N ASP A 213 14.12 -12.03 6.99
CA ASP A 213 13.74 -11.79 8.38
C ASP A 213 12.24 -11.50 8.48
N LEU A 214 11.69 -10.72 7.54
CA LEU A 214 10.25 -10.48 7.45
C LEU A 214 9.47 -11.76 7.19
N LEU A 215 9.91 -12.59 6.23
CA LEU A 215 9.26 -13.86 5.94
C LEU A 215 9.29 -14.78 7.16
N ALA A 216 10.42 -14.91 7.84
CA ALA A 216 10.54 -15.73 9.03
C ALA A 216 9.61 -15.26 10.16
N GLN A 217 9.60 -13.96 10.46
CA GLN A 217 8.73 -13.37 11.48
C GLN A 217 7.25 -13.53 11.15
N ASN A 218 6.86 -13.31 9.89
CA ASN A 218 5.47 -13.46 9.45
C ASN A 218 5.02 -14.92 9.53
N LEU A 219 5.87 -15.87 9.11
CA LEU A 219 5.57 -17.30 9.22
C LEU A 219 5.49 -17.76 10.67
N ASP A 220 6.34 -17.28 11.58
CA ASP A 220 6.26 -17.63 13.01
C ASP A 220 4.89 -17.30 13.63
N ILE A 221 4.30 -16.17 13.22
CA ILE A 221 2.93 -15.81 13.61
C ILE A 221 1.91 -16.70 12.89
N LEU A 222 1.99 -16.82 11.56
CA LEU A 222 1.03 -17.60 10.77
C LEU A 222 0.94 -19.06 11.23
N MET A 223 2.06 -19.67 11.62
CA MET A 223 2.12 -21.07 12.06
C MET A 223 1.44 -21.33 13.41
N GLN A 224 1.00 -20.28 14.12
CA GLN A 224 0.18 -20.41 15.33
C GLN A 224 -1.30 -20.66 15.02
N SER A 225 -1.70 -20.53 13.75
CA SER A 225 -3.00 -20.95 13.22
C SER A 225 -2.87 -22.34 12.57
N GLU A 226 -3.79 -23.25 12.89
CA GLU A 226 -3.84 -24.59 12.27
C GLU A 226 -4.07 -24.46 10.76
N GLU A 227 -5.00 -23.60 10.37
CA GLU A 227 -5.34 -23.37 8.97
C GLU A 227 -4.23 -22.61 8.23
N GLY A 228 -3.61 -21.60 8.88
CA GLY A 228 -2.45 -20.89 8.35
C GLY A 228 -1.25 -21.82 8.10
N LYS A 229 -1.01 -22.75 9.04
CA LYS A 229 -0.01 -23.82 8.87
C LYS A 229 -0.35 -24.74 7.70
N ARG A 230 -1.61 -25.19 7.59
CA ARG A 230 -2.08 -26.05 6.50
C ARG A 230 -1.87 -25.39 5.12
N LEU A 231 -2.21 -24.11 4.98
CA LEU A 231 -2.00 -23.34 3.74
C LEU A 231 -0.52 -23.32 3.36
N TRP A 232 0.34 -22.91 4.29
CA TRP A 232 1.78 -22.83 4.03
C TRP A 232 2.37 -24.18 3.64
N GLU A 233 2.07 -25.25 4.38
CA GLU A 233 2.55 -26.60 4.09
C GLU A 233 2.06 -27.09 2.72
N THR A 234 0.80 -26.78 2.37
CA THR A 234 0.24 -27.07 1.04
C THR A 234 1.06 -26.38 -0.04
N ILE A 235 1.26 -25.06 0.04
CA ILE A 235 2.03 -24.30 -0.93
C ILE A 235 3.47 -24.82 -1.03
N LYS A 236 4.13 -25.11 0.09
CA LYS A 236 5.48 -25.69 0.11
C LYS A 236 5.55 -27.07 -0.55
N SER A 237 4.52 -27.91 -0.40
CA SER A 237 4.48 -29.24 -1.03
C SER A 237 4.47 -29.20 -2.57
N TYR A 238 4.00 -28.09 -3.14
CA TYR A 238 4.02 -27.82 -4.59
C TYR A 238 5.22 -26.95 -5.02
N ASN A 239 6.27 -26.88 -4.19
CA ASN A 239 7.45 -26.03 -4.39
C ASN A 239 7.11 -24.53 -4.53
N GLY A 240 6.02 -24.09 -3.92
CA GLY A 240 5.69 -22.68 -3.88
C GLY A 240 6.69 -21.87 -3.05
N GLU A 241 6.81 -20.60 -3.42
CA GLU A 241 7.67 -19.61 -2.78
C GLU A 241 6.89 -18.34 -2.45
N LEU A 242 7.20 -17.73 -1.31
CA LEU A 242 6.78 -16.37 -0.98
C LEU A 242 8.00 -15.47 -1.00
N LYS A 243 7.85 -14.28 -1.58
CA LYS A 243 8.88 -13.25 -1.63
C LYS A 243 8.37 -11.93 -1.09
N PHE A 244 9.24 -11.21 -0.40
CA PHE A 244 8.98 -9.81 -0.07
C PHE A 244 9.66 -8.92 -1.10
N VAL A 245 8.92 -7.94 -1.59
CA VAL A 245 9.46 -6.89 -2.46
C VAL A 245 9.25 -5.54 -1.80
N SER A 246 10.21 -4.64 -1.99
CA SER A 246 10.06 -3.28 -1.50
C SER A 246 8.95 -2.57 -2.25
N GLY A 247 8.25 -1.64 -1.63
CA GLY A 247 7.21 -0.85 -2.27
C GLY A 247 6.33 -0.04 -1.30
N VAL A 248 5.41 0.75 -1.84
CA VAL A 248 4.51 1.56 -1.02
C VAL A 248 3.39 0.73 -0.41
N GLY A 249 3.30 0.75 0.92
CA GLY A 249 2.20 0.14 1.68
C GLY A 249 2.37 -1.37 1.94
N SER A 250 1.26 -2.07 2.16
CA SER A 250 1.24 -3.52 2.37
C SER A 250 0.17 -4.13 1.47
N ASN A 251 0.61 -4.79 0.41
CA ASN A 251 -0.21 -5.29 -0.68
C ASN A 251 0.47 -6.55 -1.28
N GLY A 252 -0.17 -7.35 -2.12
CA GLY A 252 0.40 -8.62 -2.55
C GLY A 252 -0.30 -9.28 -3.72
N LEU A 253 0.39 -10.24 -4.32
CA LEU A 253 -0.01 -10.88 -5.57
C LEU A 253 0.43 -12.34 -5.62
N ALA A 254 -0.48 -13.24 -6.04
CA ALA A 254 -0.13 -14.61 -6.39
C ALA A 254 0.07 -14.77 -7.91
N ILE A 255 1.16 -15.44 -8.31
CA ILE A 255 1.50 -15.67 -9.72
C ILE A 255 1.34 -17.15 -10.09
N ALA A 256 0.31 -17.43 -10.87
CA ALA A 256 -0.05 -18.80 -11.29
C ALA A 256 1.06 -19.49 -12.10
N SER A 257 1.82 -18.76 -12.91
CA SER A 257 2.81 -19.33 -13.83
C SER A 257 4.06 -19.86 -13.13
N ARG A 258 4.34 -19.41 -11.89
CA ARG A 258 5.61 -19.68 -11.18
C ARG A 258 5.44 -20.27 -9.78
N SER A 259 4.22 -20.47 -9.31
CA SER A 259 3.94 -20.84 -7.92
C SER A 259 4.63 -19.89 -6.93
N THR A 260 4.69 -18.60 -7.27
CA THR A 260 5.34 -17.56 -6.46
C THR A 260 4.29 -16.57 -5.99
N GLY A 261 4.28 -16.27 -4.70
CA GLY A 261 3.53 -15.17 -4.13
C GLY A 261 4.46 -14.03 -3.76
N TYR A 262 4.04 -12.80 -4.01
CA TYR A 262 4.77 -11.59 -3.69
C TYR A 262 4.00 -10.79 -2.65
N ILE A 263 4.72 -10.29 -1.64
CA ILE A 263 4.21 -9.42 -0.60
C ILE A 263 5.01 -8.12 -0.68
N VAL A 264 4.33 -7.02 -0.98
CA VAL A 264 4.90 -5.68 -0.99
C VAL A 264 4.97 -5.16 0.44
N ALA A 265 6.13 -4.63 0.81
CA ALA A 265 6.33 -3.96 2.08
C ALA A 265 7.29 -2.77 1.91
N PRO A 266 7.19 -1.69 2.72
CA PRO A 266 8.09 -0.56 2.56
C PRO A 266 9.51 -0.92 2.95
N GLU A 267 10.50 -0.57 2.13
CA GLU A 267 11.93 -0.88 2.30
C GLU A 267 12.45 -0.73 3.75
N ASN A 268 12.01 0.33 4.45
CA ASN A 268 12.44 0.64 5.80
C ASN A 268 11.79 -0.25 6.89
N ILE A 269 10.92 -1.21 6.55
CA ILE A 269 10.25 -2.09 7.52
C ILE A 269 11.11 -3.30 7.86
N GLU A 270 11.45 -3.44 9.14
CA GLU A 270 12.35 -4.50 9.63
C GLU A 270 11.61 -5.60 10.40
N THR A 271 10.37 -5.32 10.81
CA THR A 271 9.55 -6.21 11.65
C THR A 271 8.24 -6.53 10.98
N CYS A 272 7.69 -7.71 11.29
CA CYS A 272 6.37 -8.08 10.79
C CYS A 272 5.28 -7.07 11.19
N SER A 273 4.20 -7.02 10.41
CA SER A 273 3.02 -6.22 10.71
C SER A 273 1.73 -7.01 10.45
N PRO A 274 0.64 -6.68 11.15
CA PRO A 274 -0.67 -7.26 10.89
C PRO A 274 -1.12 -7.22 9.42
N TYR A 275 -0.82 -6.13 8.72
CA TYR A 275 -1.19 -5.98 7.31
C TYR A 275 -0.43 -6.94 6.40
N GLN A 276 0.84 -7.23 6.71
CA GLN A 276 1.62 -8.24 5.99
C GLN A 276 1.05 -9.64 6.22
N ILE A 277 0.64 -9.99 7.44
CA ILE A 277 0.01 -11.30 7.72
C ILE A 277 -1.31 -11.45 6.94
N ILE A 278 -2.19 -10.44 6.97
CA ILE A 278 -3.45 -10.44 6.22
C ILE A 278 -3.19 -10.64 4.72
N THR A 279 -2.22 -9.89 4.19
CA THR A 279 -1.81 -9.99 2.78
C THR A 279 -1.27 -11.37 2.46
N MET A 280 -0.38 -11.90 3.31
CA MET A 280 0.22 -13.23 3.15
C MET A 280 -0.83 -14.33 3.14
N ILE A 281 -1.84 -14.28 4.02
CA ILE A 281 -2.96 -15.22 4.00
C ILE A 281 -3.68 -15.14 2.66
N GLY A 282 -3.97 -13.92 2.19
CA GLY A 282 -4.62 -13.71 0.89
C GLY A 282 -3.83 -14.28 -0.28
N VAL A 283 -2.52 -14.03 -0.32
CA VAL A 283 -1.61 -14.56 -1.35
C VAL A 283 -1.57 -16.09 -1.28
N LEU A 284 -1.40 -16.69 -0.09
CA LEU A 284 -1.33 -18.14 0.06
C LEU A 284 -2.64 -18.82 -0.35
N ARG A 285 -3.78 -18.25 0.03
CA ARG A 285 -5.08 -18.78 -0.37
C ARG A 285 -5.28 -18.67 -1.87
N GLU A 286 -4.91 -17.56 -2.48
CA GLU A 286 -4.99 -17.42 -3.93
C GLU A 286 -4.09 -18.43 -4.66
N MET A 287 -2.86 -18.64 -4.18
CA MET A 287 -1.96 -19.68 -4.71
C MET A 287 -2.58 -21.08 -4.60
N GLU A 288 -3.24 -21.41 -3.49
CA GLU A 288 -3.93 -22.69 -3.32
C GLU A 288 -5.07 -22.85 -4.31
N LEU A 289 -5.89 -21.82 -4.51
CA LEU A 289 -6.97 -21.82 -5.48
C LEU A 289 -6.45 -22.07 -6.90
N MET A 290 -5.31 -21.47 -7.25
CA MET A 290 -4.63 -21.71 -8.53
C MET A 290 -4.20 -23.17 -8.69
N LEU A 291 -3.68 -23.81 -7.63
CA LEU A 291 -3.35 -25.24 -7.62
C LEU A 291 -4.59 -26.13 -7.80
N MET A 292 -5.75 -25.67 -7.33
CA MET A 292 -7.05 -26.31 -7.54
C MET A 292 -7.65 -26.05 -8.93
N GLY A 293 -6.95 -25.31 -9.79
CA GLY A 293 -7.41 -24.96 -11.14
C GLY A 293 -8.35 -23.75 -11.20
N LYS A 294 -8.60 -23.08 -10.07
CA LYS A 294 -9.35 -21.82 -10.03
C LYS A 294 -8.39 -20.67 -10.32
N LYS A 295 -8.50 -20.08 -11.51
CA LYS A 295 -7.68 -18.94 -11.93
C LYS A 295 -8.53 -17.68 -11.95
N ARG A 296 -7.88 -16.53 -11.75
CA ARG A 296 -8.49 -15.24 -12.07
C ARG A 296 -8.88 -15.23 -13.56
N PRO A 297 -10.07 -14.72 -13.91
CA PRO A 297 -10.49 -14.61 -15.30
C PRO A 297 -9.62 -13.61 -16.07
N ASP A 298 -9.67 -13.69 -17.40
CA ASP A 298 -9.08 -12.65 -18.25
C ASP A 298 -9.85 -11.34 -18.02
N PRO A 299 -9.19 -10.23 -17.62
CA PRO A 299 -9.83 -8.92 -17.42
C PRO A 299 -10.54 -8.40 -18.70
N HIS A 300 -10.16 -8.90 -19.88
CA HIS A 300 -10.78 -8.55 -21.16
C HIS A 300 -11.86 -9.54 -21.60
N GLY A 301 -12.23 -10.48 -20.73
CA GLY A 301 -13.32 -11.44 -20.95
C GLY A 301 -14.71 -10.81 -20.91
N GLU A 302 -15.73 -11.67 -20.92
CA GLU A 302 -17.12 -11.23 -20.75
C GLU A 302 -17.29 -10.65 -19.34
N LEU A 303 -17.85 -9.44 -19.23
CA LEU A 303 -17.84 -8.65 -18.00
C LEU A 303 -18.53 -9.39 -16.84
N HIS A 304 -19.66 -10.03 -17.09
CA HIS A 304 -20.39 -10.74 -16.04
C HIS A 304 -19.60 -11.95 -15.52
N GLU A 305 -19.04 -12.77 -16.42
CA GLU A 305 -18.18 -13.91 -16.05
C GLU A 305 -16.93 -13.45 -15.27
N VAL A 306 -16.33 -12.33 -15.68
CA VAL A 306 -15.18 -11.74 -14.99
C VAL A 306 -15.57 -11.35 -13.56
N LEU A 307 -16.64 -10.56 -13.41
CA LEU A 307 -17.09 -10.08 -12.11
C LEU A 307 -17.47 -11.22 -11.17
N GLU A 308 -18.19 -12.23 -11.67
CA GLU A 308 -18.61 -13.39 -10.88
C GLU A 308 -17.39 -14.18 -10.37
N GLN A 309 -16.45 -14.53 -11.25
CA GLN A 309 -15.26 -15.30 -10.86
C GLN A 309 -14.35 -14.51 -9.90
N HIS A 310 -14.18 -13.20 -10.13
CA HIS A 310 -13.44 -12.34 -9.19
C HIS A 310 -14.08 -12.33 -7.80
N LEU A 311 -15.41 -12.20 -7.74
CA LEU A 311 -16.14 -12.16 -6.49
C LEU A 311 -16.05 -13.49 -5.73
N ILE A 312 -16.17 -14.63 -6.41
CA ILE A 312 -16.03 -15.96 -5.81
C ILE A 312 -14.63 -16.13 -5.20
N ILE A 313 -13.58 -15.82 -5.96
CA ILE A 313 -12.19 -15.96 -5.48
C ILE A 313 -11.95 -15.01 -4.29
N ASN A 314 -12.38 -13.75 -4.39
CA ASN A 314 -12.24 -12.79 -3.29
C ASN A 314 -13.00 -13.24 -2.04
N LEU A 315 -14.20 -13.80 -2.20
CA LEU A 315 -14.99 -14.33 -1.08
C LEU A 315 -14.26 -15.46 -0.36
N GLU A 316 -13.71 -16.42 -1.12
CA GLU A 316 -12.94 -17.52 -0.54
C GLU A 316 -11.69 -17.03 0.21
N ILE A 317 -11.02 -16.01 -0.32
CA ILE A 317 -9.87 -15.38 0.37
C ILE A 317 -10.30 -14.66 1.65
N LEU A 318 -11.38 -13.89 1.62
CA LEU A 318 -11.86 -13.16 2.80
C LEU A 318 -12.34 -14.10 3.90
N LEU A 319 -12.98 -15.22 3.55
CA LEU A 319 -13.36 -16.27 4.50
C LEU A 319 -12.13 -16.89 5.17
N GLU A 320 -11.10 -17.19 4.38
CA GLU A 320 -9.84 -17.75 4.89
C GLU A 320 -9.17 -16.82 5.90
N ILE A 321 -9.15 -15.51 5.61
CA ILE A 321 -8.65 -14.49 6.54
C ILE A 321 -9.48 -14.43 7.83
N CYS A 322 -10.79 -14.64 7.76
CA CYS A 322 -11.62 -14.66 8.97
C CYS A 322 -11.33 -15.88 9.85
N ILE A 323 -11.14 -17.06 9.24
CA ILE A 323 -10.82 -18.30 9.94
C ILE A 323 -9.47 -18.17 10.64
N ILE A 324 -8.42 -17.86 9.87
CA ILE A 324 -7.06 -17.71 10.40
C ILE A 324 -7.00 -16.53 11.38
N GLY A 325 -7.71 -15.44 11.13
CA GLY A 325 -7.80 -14.30 12.04
C GLY A 325 -8.38 -14.64 13.41
N ASP A 326 -9.40 -15.52 13.48
CA ASP A 326 -9.97 -16.02 14.74
C ASP A 326 -8.99 -16.94 15.50
N GLU A 327 -8.29 -17.82 14.78
CA GLU A 327 -7.27 -18.70 15.35
C GLU A 327 -6.08 -17.89 15.91
N LEU A 328 -5.57 -16.93 15.14
CA LEU A 328 -4.48 -16.05 15.58
C LEU A 328 -4.90 -15.13 16.73
N ALA A 329 -6.13 -14.62 16.74
CA ALA A 329 -6.66 -13.88 17.89
C ALA A 329 -6.69 -14.75 19.16
N SER A 330 -7.07 -16.02 19.03
CA SER A 330 -7.05 -16.99 20.14
C SER A 330 -5.63 -17.31 20.63
N ALA A 331 -4.63 -17.16 19.75
CA ALA A 331 -3.21 -17.29 20.07
C ALA A 331 -2.57 -15.99 20.61
N GLY A 332 -3.35 -14.91 20.78
CA GLY A 332 -2.88 -13.64 21.34
C GLY A 332 -2.52 -12.55 20.31
N HIS A 333 -2.81 -12.77 19.03
CA HIS A 333 -2.59 -11.80 17.93
C HIS A 333 -3.89 -11.12 17.48
N GLU A 334 -4.67 -10.62 18.45
CA GLU A 334 -5.97 -9.97 18.22
C GLU A 334 -5.87 -8.72 17.32
N ASP A 335 -4.68 -8.13 17.23
CA ASP A 335 -4.42 -6.95 16.42
C ASP A 335 -4.51 -7.22 14.92
N ILE A 336 -4.25 -8.45 14.46
CA ILE A 336 -4.45 -8.89 13.07
C ILE A 336 -5.90 -8.74 12.68
N LEU A 337 -6.79 -9.34 13.47
CA LEU A 337 -8.23 -9.26 13.22
C LEU A 337 -8.74 -7.82 13.35
N ARG A 338 -8.24 -7.06 14.33
CA ARG A 338 -8.55 -5.63 14.45
C ARG A 338 -8.16 -4.87 13.18
N LYS A 339 -6.95 -5.08 12.64
CA LYS A 339 -6.49 -4.41 11.42
C LYS A 339 -7.28 -4.83 10.18
N PHE A 340 -7.70 -6.08 10.08
CA PHE A 340 -8.60 -6.52 9.02
C PHE A 340 -9.92 -5.74 9.04
N LYS A 341 -10.55 -5.59 10.22
CA LYS A 341 -11.77 -4.79 10.38
C LYS A 341 -11.56 -3.32 10.04
N GLU A 342 -10.46 -2.72 10.51
CA GLU A 342 -10.11 -1.32 10.26
C GLU A 342 -9.81 -1.05 8.78
N SER A 343 -9.45 -2.07 8.01
CA SER A 343 -9.19 -1.99 6.56
C SER A 343 -10.48 -1.99 5.71
N GLY A 344 -11.66 -1.89 6.34
CA GLY A 344 -12.96 -1.85 5.65
C GLY A 344 -13.69 -3.19 5.59
N PHE A 345 -13.10 -4.27 6.12
CA PHE A 345 -13.72 -5.61 6.10
C PHE A 345 -14.52 -5.93 7.38
N GLY A 346 -14.83 -4.92 8.20
CA GLY A 346 -15.56 -5.09 9.46
C GLY A 346 -16.96 -5.69 9.30
N ASP A 347 -17.70 -5.25 8.29
CA ASP A 347 -19.03 -5.79 7.99
C ASP A 347 -18.96 -7.24 7.53
N PHE A 348 -17.96 -7.58 6.71
CA PHE A 348 -17.74 -8.93 6.23
C PHE A 348 -17.45 -9.89 7.39
N TYR A 349 -16.49 -9.53 8.25
CA TYR A 349 -16.18 -10.32 9.44
C TYR A 349 -17.39 -10.47 10.37
N SER A 350 -18.18 -9.41 10.53
CA SER A 350 -19.41 -9.46 11.34
C SER A 350 -20.45 -10.41 10.73
N GLY A 351 -20.60 -10.42 9.41
CA GLY A 351 -21.42 -11.40 8.70
C GLY A 351 -20.95 -12.83 8.94
N TYR A 352 -19.65 -13.07 8.81
CA TYR A 352 -19.02 -14.36 9.07
C TYR A 352 -19.29 -14.85 10.50
N LYS A 353 -19.04 -14.02 11.53
CA LYS A 353 -19.26 -14.40 12.94
C LYS A 353 -20.71 -14.65 13.32
N ASN A 354 -21.65 -14.02 12.61
CA ASN A 354 -23.08 -14.18 12.85
C ASN A 354 -23.69 -15.28 11.97
N GLU A 355 -22.88 -16.04 11.22
CA GLU A 355 -23.32 -17.13 10.35
C GLU A 355 -24.43 -16.70 9.39
N VAL A 356 -24.32 -15.49 8.82
CA VAL A 356 -25.28 -15.02 7.80
C VAL A 356 -25.23 -15.92 6.56
N SER A 357 -26.28 -15.88 5.75
CA SER A 357 -26.36 -16.72 4.55
C SER A 357 -25.20 -16.45 3.59
N GLY A 358 -24.80 -17.46 2.80
CA GLY A 358 -23.76 -17.30 1.78
C GLY A 358 -24.10 -16.19 0.77
N GLU A 359 -25.38 -16.03 0.42
CA GLU A 359 -25.86 -14.96 -0.45
C GLU A 359 -25.65 -13.56 0.17
N ASP A 360 -25.88 -13.41 1.47
CA ASP A 360 -25.64 -12.14 2.17
C ASP A 360 -24.14 -11.82 2.27
N LEU A 361 -23.28 -12.81 2.47
CA LEU A 361 -21.82 -12.61 2.42
C LEU A 361 -21.34 -12.18 1.03
N VAL A 362 -21.90 -12.77 -0.04
CA VAL A 362 -21.64 -12.35 -1.42
C VAL A 362 -22.04 -10.89 -1.63
N ARG A 363 -23.22 -10.47 -1.15
CA ARG A 363 -23.66 -9.06 -1.23
C ARG A 363 -22.75 -8.11 -0.46
N ILE A 364 -22.32 -8.50 0.74
CA ILE A 364 -21.38 -7.70 1.53
C ILE A 364 -20.04 -7.57 0.80
N ALA A 365 -19.50 -8.68 0.27
CA ALA A 365 -18.25 -8.68 -0.49
C ALA A 365 -18.36 -7.83 -1.76
N ALA A 366 -19.44 -7.96 -2.53
CA ALA A 366 -19.67 -7.16 -3.73
C ALA A 366 -19.67 -5.66 -3.43
N ARG A 367 -20.31 -5.25 -2.31
CA ARG A 367 -20.28 -3.85 -1.85
C ARG A 367 -18.87 -3.38 -1.50
N ILE A 368 -18.08 -4.22 -0.83
CA ILE A 368 -16.70 -3.89 -0.44
C ILE A 368 -15.82 -3.64 -1.67
N PHE A 369 -16.00 -4.44 -2.72
CA PHE A 369 -15.25 -4.29 -3.97
C PHE A 369 -15.89 -3.30 -4.95
N GLU A 370 -16.86 -2.50 -4.49
CA GLU A 370 -17.62 -1.54 -5.30
C GLU A 370 -18.22 -2.16 -6.58
N LEU A 371 -18.45 -3.47 -6.57
CA LEU A 371 -19.08 -4.17 -7.67
C LEU A 371 -20.56 -3.83 -7.64
N LYS A 372 -21.02 -3.13 -8.68
CA LYS A 372 -22.45 -2.97 -8.91
C LYS A 372 -22.99 -4.34 -9.26
N VAL A 373 -23.58 -5.03 -8.26
CA VAL A 373 -24.41 -6.20 -8.52
C VAL A 373 -25.54 -5.72 -9.42
N ILE A 374 -25.55 -6.19 -10.67
CA ILE A 374 -26.67 -5.93 -11.58
C ILE A 374 -27.84 -6.74 -10.99
N GLU A 375 -28.78 -6.05 -10.36
CA GLU A 375 -30.07 -6.65 -10.00
C GLU A 375 -30.82 -6.95 -11.30
N GLU A 376 -31.09 -8.24 -11.57
CA GLU A 376 -31.91 -8.70 -12.69
C GLU A 376 -33.40 -8.31 -12.55
#